data_AF-A0A919QFC2-F1
#
_entry.id   AF-A0A919QFC2-F1
#
_cell.length_a   1.000
_cell.length_b   1.000
_cell.length_c   1.000
_cell.angle_alpha   90.00
_cell.angle_beta   90.00
_cell.angle_gamma   90.00
#
_symmetry.space_group_name_H-M   'P 1'
#
loop_
_entity.id
_entity.type
_entity.pdbx_description
1 polymer ?
#
loop_
_entity_poly.entity_id
_entity_poly.type
_entity_poly.pdbx_seq_one_letter_code
_entity_poly.pdbx_strand_id
1 'polypeptide(L)'
;MPHDDLIAHLTRTTMLGPGEAARVVADVLAYFGEPVEAYVRRRHAELKARGLANDEIFRRIAAELPARRVTAPELSTRQLRRIIYGG
;
A
#
# COMPACT_ATOMS: atom_id res chain seq x y z
N MET A 1 -17.63 -1.84 10.78
CA MET A 1 -16.98 -1.32 9.57
C MET A 1 -15.81 -2.24 9.23
N PRO A 2 -15.32 -2.30 7.98
CA PRO A 2 -14.07 -3.02 7.73
C PRO A 2 -13.00 -2.49 8.71
N HIS A 3 -12.31 -3.40 9.40
CA HIS A 3 -11.21 -3.16 10.35
C HIS A 3 -11.56 -2.75 11.80
N ASP A 4 -12.80 -2.94 12.29
CA ASP A 4 -13.17 -2.66 13.70
C ASP A 4 -12.27 -3.38 14.72
N ASP A 5 -11.89 -4.63 14.46
CA ASP A 5 -11.02 -5.42 15.34
C ASP A 5 -9.61 -4.80 15.46
N LEU A 6 -9.08 -4.26 14.36
CA LEU A 6 -7.79 -3.59 14.34
C LEU A 6 -7.85 -2.25 15.08
N ILE A 7 -8.93 -1.48 14.89
CA ILE A 7 -9.18 -0.23 15.62
C ILE A 7 -9.26 -0.50 17.13
N ALA A 8 -10.00 -1.53 17.52
CA ALA A 8 -10.10 -1.95 18.92
C ALA A 8 -8.76 -2.42 19.49
N HIS A 9 -7.96 -3.15 18.70
CA HIS A 9 -6.61 -3.54 19.08
C HIS A 9 -5.72 -2.32 19.33
N LEU A 10 -5.66 -1.37 18.37
CA LEU A 10 -4.84 -0.15 18.49
C LEU A 10 -5.25 0.72 19.66
N THR A 11 -6.55 0.84 19.93
CA THR A 11 -7.07 1.58 21.08
C THR A 11 -6.61 0.94 22.41
N ARG A 12 -6.43 -0.38 22.45
CA ARG A 12 -5.94 -1.10 23.65
C ARG A 12 -4.42 -1.06 23.82
N THR A 13 -3.67 -1.02 22.72
CA THR A 13 -2.21 -1.17 22.76
C THR A 13 -1.45 0.16 22.58
N THR A 14 -2.16 1.26 22.31
CA THR A 14 -1.60 2.59 22.11
C THR A 14 -2.40 3.61 22.92
N MET A 15 -2.00 4.89 22.88
CA MET A 15 -2.76 5.99 23.47
C MET A 15 -3.80 6.61 22.53
N LEU A 16 -4.01 6.02 21.34
CA LEU A 16 -4.95 6.56 20.34
C LEU A 16 -6.40 6.36 20.79
N GLY A 17 -7.20 7.42 20.65
CA GLY A 17 -8.65 7.28 20.76
C GLY A 17 -9.26 6.51 19.58
N PRO A 18 -10.50 5.99 19.67
CA PRO A 18 -11.13 5.22 18.60
C PRO A 18 -11.17 5.94 17.24
N GLY A 19 -11.42 7.26 17.25
CA GLY A 19 -11.43 8.08 16.03
C GLY A 19 -10.04 8.26 15.40
N GLU A 20 -8.99 8.41 16.22
CA GLU A 20 -7.61 8.53 15.73
C GLU A 20 -7.11 7.19 15.18
N ALA A 21 -7.39 6.10 15.89
CA ALA A 21 -7.08 4.75 15.43
C ALA A 21 -7.75 4.44 14.08
N ALA A 22 -9.03 4.80 13.91
CA ALA A 22 -9.73 4.65 12.63
C ALA A 22 -9.06 5.45 11.50
N ARG A 23 -8.62 6.68 11.79
CA ARG A 23 -7.95 7.53 10.80
C ARG A 23 -6.60 7.00 10.38
N VAL A 24 -5.78 6.54 11.33
CA VAL A 24 -4.49 5.89 11.05
C VAL A 24 -4.69 4.65 10.19
N VAL A 25 -5.69 3.82 10.50
CA VAL A 25 -6.01 2.62 9.70
C VAL A 25 -6.41 3.03 8.28
N ALA A 26 -7.27 4.04 8.11
CA ALA A 26 -7.66 4.55 6.80
C ALA A 26 -6.46 5.10 6.02
N ASP A 27 -5.57 5.85 6.67
CA ASP A 27 -4.39 6.43 6.03
C ASP A 27 -3.39 5.36 5.60
N VAL A 28 -3.16 4.34 6.43
CA VAL A 28 -2.30 3.20 6.12
C VAL A 28 -2.88 2.39 4.96
N LEU A 29 -4.18 2.12 4.98
CA LEU A 29 -4.86 1.40 3.89
C LEU A 29 -4.88 2.20 2.60
N ALA A 30 -5.08 3.52 2.66
CA ALA A 30 -4.98 4.39 1.49
C ALA A 30 -3.54 4.43 0.94
N TYR A 31 -2.55 4.46 1.84
CA TYR A 31 -1.14 4.41 1.47
C TYR A 31 -0.76 3.11 0.75
N PHE A 32 -1.25 1.96 1.25
CA PHE A 32 -1.02 0.65 0.62
C PHE A 32 -2.00 0.32 -0.51
N GLY A 33 -3.13 1.01 -0.61
CA GLY A 33 -4.21 0.78 -1.56
C GLY A 33 -4.15 1.65 -2.82
N GLU A 34 -3.19 2.55 -2.95
CA GLU A 34 -2.97 3.30 -4.21
C GLU A 34 -2.65 2.30 -5.34
N PRO A 35 -3.51 2.19 -6.38
CA PRO A 35 -3.22 1.32 -7.51
C PRO A 35 -1.88 1.70 -8.14
N VAL A 36 -1.11 0.70 -8.58
CA VAL A 36 0.22 0.91 -9.19
C VAL A 36 0.19 2.01 -10.26
N GLU A 37 -0.86 2.03 -11.09
CA GLU A 37 -1.04 3.04 -12.12
C GLU A 37 -1.23 4.47 -11.57
N ALA A 38 -2.01 4.61 -10.49
CA ALA A 38 -2.25 5.91 -9.87
C ALA A 38 -0.96 6.47 -9.25
N TYR A 39 -0.20 5.60 -8.59
CA TYR A 39 1.12 5.95 -8.06
C TYR A 39 2.10 6.38 -9.16
N VAL A 40 2.22 5.59 -10.22
CA VAL A 40 3.14 5.89 -11.34
C VAL A 40 2.80 7.26 -11.93
N ARG A 41 1.52 7.56 -12.16
CA ARG A 41 1.07 8.87 -12.70
C ARG A 41 1.41 10.03 -11.76
N ARG A 42 1.08 9.92 -10.47
CA ARG A 42 1.37 10.96 -9.47
C ARG A 42 2.87 11.17 -9.31
N ARG A 43 3.64 10.09 -9.18
CA ARG A 43 5.08 10.16 -8.94
C ARG A 43 5.85 10.69 -10.14
N HIS A 44 5.42 10.33 -11.35
CA HIS A 44 5.94 10.91 -12.58
C HIS A 44 5.69 12.42 -12.64
N ALA A 45 4.48 12.89 -12.31
CA ALA A 45 4.16 14.31 -12.28
C ALA A 45 5.04 15.08 -11.28
N GLU A 46 5.22 14.55 -10.06
CA GLU A 46 6.10 15.13 -9.03
C GLU A 46 7.55 15.23 -9.49
N LEU A 47 8.11 14.18 -10.09
CA LEU A 47 9.50 14.17 -10.54
C LEU A 47 9.71 15.05 -11.79
N LYS A 48 8.73 15.13 -12.68
CA LYS A 48 8.75 16.03 -13.84
C LYS A 48 8.69 17.49 -13.42
N ALA A 49 7.87 17.83 -12.42
CA ALA A 49 7.83 19.18 -11.84
C ALA A 49 9.17 19.60 -11.21
N ARG A 50 9.99 18.63 -10.80
CA ARG A 50 11.36 18.85 -10.30
C ARG A 50 12.43 18.92 -11.40
N GLY A 51 12.03 18.85 -12.68
CA GLY A 51 12.92 19.02 -13.83
C GLY A 51 13.74 17.77 -14.20
N LEU A 52 13.39 16.58 -13.69
CA LEU A 52 14.10 15.35 -14.06
C LEU A 52 13.78 14.94 -15.51
N ALA A 53 14.76 14.35 -16.18
CA ALA A 53 14.57 13.74 -17.50
C ALA A 53 13.75 12.44 -17.40
N ASN A 54 12.93 12.16 -18.40
CA ASN A 54 12.02 10.99 -18.40
C ASN A 54 12.73 9.66 -18.06
N ASP A 55 13.90 9.40 -18.65
CA ASP A 55 14.66 8.16 -18.40
C ASP A 55 15.13 8.04 -16.95
N GLU A 56 15.38 9.16 -16.28
CA GLU A 56 15.70 9.18 -14.86
C GLU A 56 14.46 8.98 -13.99
N ILE A 57 13.32 9.56 -14.39
CA ILE A 57 12.03 9.39 -13.72
C ILE A 57 11.62 7.91 -13.73
N PHE A 58 11.65 7.25 -14.89
CA PHE A 58 11.24 5.85 -15.01
C PHE A 58 12.14 4.91 -14.22
N ARG A 59 13.47 5.12 -14.23
CA ARG A 59 14.41 4.32 -13.41
C ARG A 59 14.11 4.45 -11.91
N ARG A 60 13.81 5.66 -11.43
CA ARG A 60 13.47 5.88 -10.02
C ARG A 60 12.14 5.25 -9.63
N ILE A 61 11.10 5.42 -10.45
CA ILE A 61 9.80 4.80 -10.20
C ILE A 61 9.92 3.26 -10.16
N ALA A 62 10.68 2.66 -11.09
CA ALA A 62 10.91 1.23 -11.11
C ALA A 62 11.68 0.72 -9.87
N ALA A 63 12.59 1.51 -9.30
CA ALA A 63 13.28 1.17 -8.06
C ALA A 63 12.42 1.37 -6.80
N GLU A 64 11.50 2.33 -6.81
CA GLU A 64 10.57 2.61 -5.71
C GLU A 64 9.43 1.58 -5.63
N LEU A 65 8.98 1.03 -6.77
CA LEU A 65 7.84 0.08 -6.85
C LEU A 65 7.99 -1.20 -6.02
N PRO A 66 9.14 -1.93 -6.01
CA PRO A 66 9.33 -3.14 -5.21
C PRO A 66 9.35 -2.89 -3.70
N ALA A 67 9.76 -1.69 -3.26
CA ALA A 67 9.74 -1.30 -1.86
C ALA A 67 8.32 -1.01 -1.37
N ARG A 68 7.36 -0.84 -2.30
CA ARG A 68 5.96 -0.69 -1.99
C ARG A 68 5.36 -2.06 -1.75
N ARG A 69 4.69 -2.25 -0.60
CA ARG A 69 3.81 -3.41 -0.41
C ARG A 69 2.63 -3.23 -1.37
N VAL A 70 2.78 -3.76 -2.58
CA VAL A 70 1.69 -4.00 -3.51
C VAL A 70 0.64 -4.82 -2.77
N THR A 71 -0.61 -4.36 -2.81
CA THR A 71 -1.78 -5.15 -2.39
C THR A 71 -1.55 -6.58 -2.85
N ALA A 72 -1.47 -7.53 -1.92
CA ALA A 72 -1.29 -8.92 -2.30
C ALA A 72 -2.40 -9.26 -3.31
N PRO A 73 -2.07 -9.84 -4.49
CA PRO A 73 -3.10 -10.22 -5.44
C PRO A 73 -4.15 -11.05 -4.71
N GLU A 74 -5.44 -10.83 -4.98
CA GLU A 74 -6.47 -11.69 -4.42
C GLU A 74 -6.22 -13.13 -4.90
N LEU A 75 -5.66 -13.95 -4.02
CA LEU A 75 -5.36 -15.33 -4.31
C LEU A 75 -6.64 -16.14 -4.10
N SER A 76 -7.10 -16.78 -5.17
CA SER A 76 -8.14 -17.79 -5.06
C SER A 76 -7.71 -18.90 -4.10
N THR A 77 -8.68 -19.57 -3.46
CA THR A 77 -8.45 -20.73 -2.57
C THR A 77 -7.55 -21.78 -3.22
N ARG A 78 -7.64 -21.94 -4.55
CA ARG A 78 -6.80 -22.85 -5.34
C ARG A 78 -5.34 -22.41 -5.42
N GLN A 79 -5.05 -21.11 -5.54
CA GLN A 79 -3.69 -20.57 -5.52
C GLN A 79 -3.07 -20.68 -4.12
N LEU A 80 -3.84 -20.44 -3.06
CA LEU A 80 -3.40 -20.63 -1.67
C LEU A 80 -3.03 -22.09 -1.38
N ARG A 81 -3.86 -23.04 -1.80
CA ARG A 81 -3.58 -24.48 -1.63
C ARG A 81 -2.32 -24.93 -2.37
N ARG A 82 -2.04 -24.34 -3.53
CA ARG A 82 -0.82 -24.65 -4.29
C ARG A 82 0.45 -24.12 -3.62
N ILE A 83 0.39 -22.99 -2.94
CA ILE A 83 1.52 -22.46 -2.17
C ILE A 83 1.83 -23.34 -0.94
N ILE A 84 0.80 -23.91 -0.30
CA ILE A 84 0.95 -24.71 0.93
C ILE A 84 1.38 -26.17 0.65
N TYR A 85 0.90 -26.77 -0.45
CA TYR A 85 1.06 -28.21 -0.72
C TYR A 85 1.79 -28.54 -2.03
N GLY A 86 2.23 -27.53 -2.80
CA GLY A 86 2.78 -27.69 -4.15
C GLY A 86 4.30 -27.53 -4.27
N GLY A 87 5.04 -27.75 -3.18
CA GLY A 87 6.50 -27.81 -3.15
C GLY A 87 6.99 -29.24 -3.01
#